data_AF-A0A0R2PR40-F1
#
_entry.id   AF-A0A0R2PR40-F1
#
_cell.length_a   1.000
_cell.length_b   1.000
_cell.length_c   1.000
_cell.angle_alpha   90.00
_cell.angle_beta   90.00
_cell.angle_gamma   90.00
#
_symmetry.space_group_name_H-M   'P 1'
#
loop_
_entity.id
_entity.type
_entity.pdbx_description
1 polymer ?
#
loop_
_entity_poly.entity_id
_entity_poly.type
_entity_poly.pdbx_seq_one_letter_code
_entity_poly.pdbx_strand_id
1 'polypeptide(L)'
;MLTDGARADSVPNLEIETGEIVGAGHASTTGRFDDEQLFYLQSRGIPADIARRLVIRGFFAEIISKLKNEEIEERLMNRIESELSRVGE
;
A
#
# COMPACT_ATOMS: atom_id res chain seq x y z
N MET A 1 8.23 -0.49 0.04
CA MET A 1 9.03 0.29 1.01
C MET A 1 9.39 1.61 0.34
N LEU A 2 9.27 2.71 1.07
CA LEU A 2 9.34 4.08 0.52
C LEU A 2 10.75 4.67 0.51
N THR A 3 11.55 4.35 1.51
CA THR A 3 12.88 4.93 1.75
C THR A 3 13.91 3.84 2.00
N ASP A 4 15.18 4.15 1.75
CA ASP A 4 16.28 3.30 2.16
C ASP A 4 16.35 3.24 3.69
N GLY A 5 16.56 2.04 4.23
CA GLY A 5 16.51 1.79 5.68
C GLY A 5 15.10 1.60 6.26
N ALA A 6 14.05 1.68 5.44
CA ALA A 6 12.70 1.31 5.88
C ALA A 6 12.68 -0.14 6.37
N ARG A 7 12.10 -0.35 7.55
CA ARG A 7 11.95 -1.67 8.16
C ARG A 7 10.47 -1.99 8.34
N ALA A 8 10.08 -3.19 7.95
CA ALA A 8 8.74 -3.72 8.17
C ALA A 8 8.90 -5.14 8.73
N ASP A 9 8.58 -5.30 10.00
CA ASP A 9 8.56 -6.60 10.66
C ASP A 9 7.12 -7.13 10.62
N SER A 10 6.89 -8.25 9.93
CA SER A 10 5.59 -8.91 9.89
C SER A 10 5.70 -10.25 10.61
N VAL A 11 4.95 -10.40 11.71
CA VAL A 11 4.90 -11.61 12.52
C VAL A 11 3.47 -12.14 12.54
N PRO A 12 3.04 -12.84 11.49
CA PRO A 12 1.69 -13.39 11.45
C PRO A 12 1.59 -14.67 12.27
N ASN A 13 0.67 -14.67 13.24
CA ASN A 13 0.36 -15.84 14.04
C ASN A 13 -1.08 -16.30 13.79
N LEU A 14 -1.27 -17.61 13.83
CA LEU A 14 -2.58 -18.25 13.75
C LEU A 14 -2.65 -19.31 14.85
N GLU A 15 -3.57 -19.15 15.79
CA GLU A 15 -3.83 -20.09 16.87
C GLU A 15 -5.15 -20.80 16.59
N ILE A 16 -5.12 -22.14 16.50
CA ILE A 16 -6.29 -22.97 16.21
C ILE A 16 -6.48 -23.95 17.36
N GLU A 17 -7.62 -23.83 18.05
CA GLU A 17 -7.94 -24.64 19.23
C GLU A 17 -8.94 -25.79 18.92
N THR A 18 -9.38 -25.94 17.67
CA THR A 18 -10.37 -26.93 17.24
C THR A 18 -9.80 -27.94 16.23
N GLY A 19 -10.27 -29.19 16.30
CA GLY A 19 -9.75 -30.31 15.50
C GLY A 19 -10.37 -30.50 14.11
N GLU A 20 -11.39 -29.72 13.73
CA GLU A 20 -11.99 -29.76 12.39
C GLU A 20 -11.77 -28.45 11.66
N ILE A 21 -10.81 -28.45 10.73
CA ILE A 21 -10.53 -27.34 9.83
C ILE A 21 -10.27 -27.86 8.42
N VAL A 22 -11.09 -27.39 7.47
CA VAL A 22 -10.94 -27.71 6.04
C VAL A 22 -9.77 -26.93 5.40
N GLY A 23 -9.33 -25.84 6.04
CA GLY A 23 -8.13 -25.10 5.66
C GLY A 23 -7.97 -23.80 6.45
N ALA A 24 -6.72 -23.42 6.72
CA ALA A 24 -6.34 -22.12 7.25
C ALA A 24 -5.11 -21.62 6.49
N GLY A 25 -5.13 -20.36 6.05
CA GLY A 25 -4.04 -19.75 5.29
C GLY A 25 -3.77 -18.35 5.80
N HIS A 26 -2.49 -17.98 5.87
CA HIS A 26 -2.05 -16.62 6.09
C HIS A 26 -1.04 -16.24 5.02
N ALA A 27 -1.12 -15.01 4.53
CA ALA A 27 -0.13 -14.43 3.63
C ALA A 27 0.23 -13.02 4.10
N SER A 28 1.52 -12.74 4.14
CA SER A 28 2.07 -11.41 4.36
C SER A 28 3.08 -11.12 3.26
N THR A 29 2.94 -9.97 2.60
CA THR A 29 3.84 -9.53 1.55
C THR A 29 4.48 -8.21 1.96
N THR A 30 5.80 -8.21 2.01
CA THR A 30 6.60 -6.98 2.15
C THR A 30 7.43 -6.83 0.88
N GLY A 31 7.29 -5.69 0.20
CA GLY A 31 7.95 -5.48 -1.09
C GLY A 31 8.38 -4.03 -1.30
N ARG A 32 9.30 -3.82 -2.24
CA ARG A 32 9.60 -2.50 -2.82
C ARG A 32 8.54 -2.15 -3.88
N PHE A 33 8.62 -0.95 -4.43
CA PHE A 33 7.79 -0.62 -5.59
C PHE A 33 8.08 -1.57 -6.74
N ASP A 34 7.07 -1.78 -7.57
CA ASP A 34 7.26 -2.43 -8.86
C ASP A 34 7.97 -1.45 -9.80
N ASP A 35 9.25 -1.73 -10.05
CA ASP A 35 10.11 -0.89 -10.90
C ASP A 35 9.57 -0.80 -12.33
N GLU A 36 8.84 -1.83 -12.81
CA GLU A 36 8.23 -1.83 -14.14
C GLU A 36 7.06 -0.84 -14.22
N GLN A 37 6.23 -0.76 -13.17
CA GLN A 37 5.15 0.23 -13.08
C GLN A 37 5.69 1.66 -13.03
N LEU A 38 6.75 1.89 -12.24
CA LEU A 38 7.39 3.20 -12.17
C LEU A 38 8.05 3.58 -13.50
N PHE A 39 8.77 2.65 -14.13
CA PHE A 39 9.37 2.86 -15.44
C PHE A 39 8.30 3.18 -16.49
N TYR A 40 7.17 2.46 -16.49
CA TYR A 40 6.08 2.70 -17.42
C TYR A 40 5.52 4.13 -17.28
N LEU A 41 5.23 4.57 -16.06
CA LEU A 41 4.74 5.93 -15.80
C LEU A 41 5.77 6.99 -16.23
N GLN A 42 7.05 6.78 -15.91
CA GLN A 42 8.13 7.70 -16.30
C GLN A 42 8.33 7.74 -17.81
N SER A 43 8.15 6.62 -18.53
CA SER A 43 8.22 6.56 -19.99
C SER A 43 7.16 7.41 -20.68
N ARG A 44 6.06 7.70 -19.97
CA ARG A 44 4.99 8.61 -20.40
C ARG A 44 5.24 10.08 -20.02
N GLY A 45 6.44 10.40 -19.51
CA GLY A 45 6.83 11.76 -19.13
C GLY A 45 6.43 12.15 -17.71
N ILE A 46 5.95 11.22 -16.88
CA ILE A 46 5.57 11.51 -15.49
C ILE A 46 6.84 11.56 -14.62
N PRO A 47 7.09 12.65 -13.88
CA PRO A 47 8.24 12.74 -12.97
C PRO A 47 8.25 11.61 -11.94
N ALA A 48 9.45 11.14 -11.56
CA ALA A 48 9.60 9.96 -10.70
C ALA A 48 8.95 10.10 -9.31
N ASP A 49 8.96 11.30 -8.74
CA ASP A 49 8.26 11.65 -7.49
C ASP A 49 6.74 11.55 -7.65
N ILE A 50 6.20 12.06 -8.76
CA ILE A 50 4.76 11.97 -9.08
C ILE A 50 4.36 10.52 -9.37
N ALA A 51 5.16 9.77 -10.14
CA ALA A 51 4.92 8.37 -10.45
C ALA A 51 4.81 7.52 -9.17
N ARG A 52 5.74 7.72 -8.21
CA ARG A 52 5.68 7.06 -6.90
C ARG A 52 4.41 7.40 -6.15
N ARG A 53 4.02 8.68 -6.10
CA ARG A 53 2.77 9.10 -5.44
C ARG A 53 1.53 8.47 -6.07
N LEU A 54 1.49 8.37 -7.39
CA LEU A 54 0.38 7.73 -8.12
C LEU A 54 0.26 6.24 -7.81
N VAL A 55 1.38 5.50 -7.76
CA VAL A 55 1.36 4.07 -7.41
C VAL A 55 0.86 3.86 -5.99
N ILE A 56 1.32 4.65 -5.02
CA ILE A 56 0.87 4.56 -3.62
C ILE A 56 -0.61 4.92 -3.50
N ARG A 57 -1.04 5.98 -4.19
CA ARG A 57 -2.44 6.40 -4.22
C ARG A 57 -3.33 5.28 -4.76
N GLY A 58 -2.93 4.63 -5.86
CA GLY A 58 -3.65 3.51 -6.44
C GLY A 58 -3.77 2.32 -5.48
N PHE A 59 -2.68 1.98 -4.78
CA PHE A 59 -2.67 0.92 -3.78
C PHE A 59 -3.70 1.15 -2.66
N PHE A 60 -3.75 2.34 -2.08
CA PHE A 60 -4.70 2.65 -1.01
C PHE A 60 -6.13 2.84 -1.50
N ALA A 61 -6.33 3.38 -2.71
CA ALA A 61 -7.66 3.58 -3.28
C ALA A 61 -8.45 2.27 -3.40
N GLU A 62 -7.79 1.16 -3.76
CA GLU A 62 -8.44 -0.15 -3.83
C GLU A 62 -8.95 -0.62 -2.46
N ILE A 63 -8.21 -0.34 -1.39
CA ILE A 63 -8.59 -0.73 -0.02
C ILE A 63 -9.70 0.20 0.52
N ILE A 64 -9.52 1.51 0.32
CA ILE A 64 -10.41 2.54 0.87
C ILE A 64 -11.81 2.48 0.22
N SER A 65 -11.89 2.26 -1.10
CA SER A 65 -13.17 2.13 -1.81
C SER A 65 -14.06 0.98 -1.33
N LYS A 66 -13.51 0.02 -0.56
CA LYS A 66 -14.29 -1.08 0.05
C LYS A 66 -15.13 -0.61 1.25
N LEU A 67 -14.86 0.58 1.80
CA LEU A 67 -15.59 1.14 2.94
C LEU A 67 -17.00 1.62 2.58
N LYS A 68 -17.23 2.00 1.32
CA LYS A 68 -18.54 2.45 0.80
C LYS A 68 -19.13 3.60 1.61
N ASN A 69 -18.27 4.52 2.02
CA ASN A 69 -18.65 5.73 2.77
C ASN A 69 -17.79 6.89 2.27
N GLU A 70 -18.38 7.75 1.46
CA GLU A 70 -17.68 8.83 0.76
C GLU A 70 -16.94 9.78 1.71
N GLU A 71 -17.53 10.14 2.85
CA GLU A 71 -16.91 11.03 3.84
C GLU A 71 -15.64 10.41 4.45
N ILE A 72 -15.70 9.13 4.80
CA ILE A 72 -14.55 8.40 5.35
C ILE A 72 -13.48 8.19 4.27
N GLU A 73 -13.89 7.85 3.05
CA GLU A 73 -12.99 7.63 1.93
C GLU A 73 -12.20 8.90 1.60
N GLU A 74 -12.88 10.04 1.49
CA GLU A 74 -12.26 11.34 1.23
C GLU A 74 -11.30 11.72 2.34
N ARG A 75 -11.73 11.60 3.60
CA ARG A 75 -10.90 11.90 4.77
C ARG A 75 -9.61 11.06 4.81
N LEU A 76 -9.70 9.77 4.50
CA LEU A 76 -8.55 8.87 4.48
C LEU A 76 -7.60 9.20 3.32
N MET A 77 -8.14 9.43 2.12
CA MET A 77 -7.33 9.80 0.96
C MET A 77 -6.59 11.13 1.17
N ASN A 78 -7.27 12.15 1.70
CA ASN A 78 -6.64 13.43 2.04
C ASN A 78 -5.52 13.26 3.07
N ARG A 79 -5.72 12.38 4.06
CA ARG A 79 -4.68 12.10 5.05
C ARG A 79 -3.46 11.44 4.41
N ILE A 80 -3.66 10.46 3.53
CA ILE A 80 -2.58 9.79 2.81
C ILE A 80 -1.80 10.80 1.96
N GLU A 81 -2.48 11.67 1.21
CA GLU A 81 -1.83 12.70 0.40
C GLU A 81 -0.97 13.65 1.26
N SER A 82 -1.47 14.05 2.44
CA SER A 82 -0.72 14.87 3.39
C SER A 82 0.49 14.16 3.99
N GLU A 83 0.49 12.85 4.15
CA GLU A 83 1.69 12.13 4.61
C GLU A 83 2.69 11.95 3.46
N LEU A 84 2.21 11.69 2.24
CA LEU A 84 3.05 11.54 1.05
C LEU A 84 3.72 12.84 0.59
N SER A 85 3.18 14.01 0.94
CA SER A 85 3.85 15.29 0.69
C SER A 85 5.09 15.48 1.56
N ARG A 86 5.12 14.90 2.77
CA ARG A 86 6.22 14.99 3.74
C ARG A 86 7.34 13.98 3.49
N VAL A 87 7.05 12.91 2.74
CA VAL A 87 8.07 11.91 2.40
C VAL A 87 8.93 12.44 1.25
N GLY A 88 10.18 12.82 1.57
CA GLY A 88 11.16 13.36 0.61
C GLY A 88 11.70 14.76 0.94
N GLU A 89 11.26 15.37 2.05
CA GLU A 89 11.99 16.46 2.73
C GLU A 89 13.19 15.94 3.54
#